data_AF-X0VCU1-F1
#
_entry.id   AF-X0VCU1-F1
#
_cell.length_a   1.000
_cell.length_b   1.000
_cell.length_c   1.000
_cell.angle_alpha   90.00
_cell.angle_beta   90.00
_cell.angle_gamma   90.00
#
_symmetry.space_group_name_H-M   'P 1'
#
loop_
_entity.id
_entity.type
_entity.pdbx_description
1 polymer ?
#
loop_
_entity_poly.entity_id
_entity_poly.type
_entity_poly.pdbx_seq_one_letter_code
_entity_poly.pdbx_strand_id
1 'polypeptide(L)' 'MKVTLNAITQPMIYNDTDNPSLTARMSAEEYMIYCARVSSPDNRLNHETAPKLLKYLLDAGHWSPFEMISIGFEIETSR' A
#
# COMPACT_ATOMS: atom_id res chain seq x y z
N MET A 1 -20.35 20.09 3.93
CA MET A 1 -19.70 18.90 3.35
C MET A 1 -18.83 18.28 4.43
N LYS A 2 -19.04 17.00 4.76
CA LYS A 2 -18.26 16.24 5.74
C LYS A 2 -17.75 14.97 5.06
N VAL A 3 -16.49 14.60 5.33
CA VAL A 3 -15.83 13.45 4.72
C VAL A 3 -15.23 12.58 5.82
N THR A 4 -15.52 11.29 5.80
CA THR A 4 -15.02 10.31 6.77
C THR A 4 -14.31 9.18 6.01
N LEU A 5 -13.10 8.80 6.44
CA LEU A 5 -12.44 7.60 5.93
C LEU A 5 -13.14 6.36 6.52
N ASN A 6 -13.76 5.54 5.67
CA ASN A 6 -14.54 4.38 6.10
C ASN A 6 -13.81 3.04 5.84
N ALA A 7 -12.99 2.97 4.80
CA ALA A 7 -12.27 1.74 4.44
C ALA A 7 -10.90 2.04 3.83
N ILE A 8 -9.93 1.16 4.11
CA ILE A 8 -8.59 1.16 3.50
C ILE A 8 -8.07 -0.27 3.37
N THR A 9 -7.36 -0.59 2.29
CA THR A 9 -6.72 -1.91 2.11
C THR A 9 -5.75 -2.21 3.25
N GLN A 10 -5.90 -3.39 3.88
CA GLN A 10 -5.01 -3.88 4.93
C GLN A 10 -4.55 -5.31 4.61
N PRO A 11 -3.42 -5.47 3.91
CA PRO A 11 -2.89 -6.78 3.55
C PRO A 11 -2.29 -7.52 4.75
N MET A 12 -2.40 -8.84 4.69
CA MET A 12 -1.81 -9.75 5.68
C MET A 12 -0.67 -10.54 5.02
N ILE A 13 0.49 -10.56 5.67
CA ILE A 13 1.65 -11.38 5.24
C ILE A 13 1.78 -12.56 6.19
N TYR A 14 1.92 -13.75 5.61
CA TYR A 14 2.28 -14.97 6.32
C TYR A 14 3.80 -15.15 6.26
N ASN A 15 4.47 -15.07 7.41
CA ASN A 15 5.92 -15.23 7.49
C ASN A 15 6.35 -16.69 7.53
N ASP A 16 5.42 -17.60 7.84
CA ASP A 16 5.62 -19.04 7.89
C ASP A 16 4.35 -19.71 7.37
N THR A 17 4.48 -20.56 6.35
CA THR A 17 3.35 -21.33 5.79
C THR A 17 2.81 -22.36 6.78
N ASP A 18 3.63 -22.77 7.76
CA ASP A 18 3.32 -23.84 8.70
C ASP A 18 2.83 -23.32 10.07
N ASN A 19 2.95 -22.01 10.34
CA ASN A 19 2.45 -21.38 11.56
C ASN A 19 1.64 -20.10 11.27
N PRO A 20 0.32 -20.22 11.00
CA PRO A 20 -0.55 -19.08 10.71
C PRO A 20 -0.70 -18.08 11.87
N SER A 21 -0.19 -18.41 13.07
CA SER A 21 -0.19 -17.52 14.23
C SER A 21 0.76 -16.33 14.09
N LEU A 22 1.75 -16.42 13.19
CA LEU A 22 2.72 -15.36 12.88
C LEU A 22 2.26 -14.55 11.65
N THR A 23 1.09 -13.92 11.77
CA THR A 23 0.56 -13.02 10.73
C THR A 23 0.97 -11.58 11.03
N ALA A 24 1.75 -10.95 10.13
CA ALA A 24 2.07 -9.53 10.22
C ALA A 24 1.09 -8.72 9.37
N ARG A 25 0.49 -7.69 9.97
CA ARG A 25 -0.32 -6.71 9.22
C ARG A 25 0.61 -5.68 8.62
N MET A 26 0.40 -5.36 7.35
CA MET A 26 1.12 -4.32 6.64
C MET A 26 0.18 -3.14 6.41
N SER A 27 0.70 -1.92 6.44
CA SER A 27 -0.07 -0.73 6.04
C SER A 27 -0.30 -0.73 4.54
N ALA A 28 -1.29 0.06 4.09
CA ALA A 28 -1.55 0.21 2.66
C ALA A 28 -0.32 0.75 1.92
N GLU A 29 0.38 1.74 2.49
CA GLU A 29 1.57 2.34 1.88
C GLU A 29 2.71 1.33 1.73
N GLU A 30 3.03 0.59 2.80
CA GLU A 30 4.05 -0.46 2.76
C GLU A 30 3.71 -1.52 1.69
N TYR A 31 2.43 -1.86 1.53
CA TYR A 31 1.98 -2.76 0.47
C TYR A 31 2.21 -2.21 -0.93
N MET A 32 1.87 -0.95 -1.19
CA MET A 32 2.14 -0.32 -2.48
C MET A 32 3.64 -0.27 -2.78
N ILE A 33 4.48 0.05 -1.80
CA ILE A 33 5.93 0.05 -1.95
C ILE A 33 6.43 -1.38 -2.24
N TYR A 34 5.90 -2.37 -1.54
CA TYR A 34 6.21 -3.78 -1.76
C TYR A 34 5.86 -4.22 -3.18
N CYS A 35 4.68 -3.82 -3.70
CA CYS A 35 4.26 -4.06 -5.08
C CYS A 35 5.15 -3.35 -6.09
N ALA A 36 5.51 -2.09 -5.85
CA ALA A 36 6.43 -1.32 -6.70
C ALA A 36 7.82 -1.95 -6.79
N ARG A 37 8.26 -2.67 -5.74
CA ARG A 37 9.57 -3.32 -5.63
C ARG A 37 9.54 -4.81 -5.95
N VAL A 38 8.49 -5.32 -6.62
CA VAL A 38 8.40 -6.75 -6.99
C VAL A 38 9.58 -7.19 -7.88
N SER A 39 10.14 -6.26 -8.68
CA SER A 39 11.32 -6.47 -9.52
C SER A 39 12.66 -6.18 -8.82
N SER A 40 12.66 -5.79 -7.55
CA SER A 40 13.85 -5.47 -6.75
C SER A 40 13.76 -6.10 -5.36
N PRO A 41 13.85 -7.44 -5.28
CA PRO A 41 13.52 -8.22 -4.08
C PRO A 41 14.35 -7.84 -2.85
N ASP A 42 15.65 -7.57 -3.02
CA ASP A 42 16.57 -7.25 -1.92
C ASP A 42 16.25 -5.92 -1.22
N ASN A 43 15.51 -5.03 -1.90
CA ASN A 43 15.19 -3.69 -1.40
C ASN A 43 13.72 -3.56 -0.95
N ARG A 44 12.93 -4.65 -0.92
CA ARG A 44 11.48 -4.61 -0.65
C ARG A 44 11.08 -3.99 0.69
N LEU A 45 11.90 -4.20 1.72
CA LEU A 45 11.63 -3.77 3.09
C LEU A 45 12.29 -2.43 3.46
N ASN A 46 12.96 -1.77 2.50
CA ASN A 46 13.63 -0.51 2.75
C ASN A 46 12.65 0.67 2.64
N HIS A 47 12.17 1.12 3.79
CA HIS A 47 11.24 2.25 3.91
C HIS A 47 11.91 3.62 3.81
N GLU A 48 13.22 3.74 4.05
CA GLU A 48 13.93 5.04 4.03
C GLU A 48 13.94 5.69 2.64
N THR A 49 13.95 4.86 1.59
CA THR A 49 13.99 5.30 0.19
C THR A 49 12.62 5.33 -0.47
N ALA A 50 11.56 4.97 0.25
CA ALA A 50 10.20 4.88 -0.30
C ALA A 50 9.68 6.21 -0.87
N PRO A 51 9.82 7.37 -0.21
CA PRO A 51 9.31 8.63 -0.76
C PRO A 51 9.95 9.01 -2.11
N LYS A 52 11.26 8.76 -2.28
CA LYS A 52 11.97 8.99 -3.54
C LYS A 52 11.48 8.07 -4.65
N LEU A 53 11.23 6.80 -4.33
CA LEU A 53 10.66 5.84 -5.26
C LEU A 53 9.26 6.25 -5.71
N LEU A 54 8.36 6.58 -4.77
CA LEU A 54 7.00 6.98 -5.10
C LEU A 54 6.99 8.22 -5.99
N LYS A 55 7.83 9.22 -5.67
CA LYS A 55 8.02 10.40 -6.52
C LYS A 55 8.48 10.02 -7.93
N TYR A 56 9.48 9.15 -8.06
CA TYR A 56 9.96 8.68 -9.35
C TYR A 56 8.85 7.99 -10.16
N LEU A 57 8.05 7.13 -9.52
CA LEU A 57 6.94 6.43 -10.20
C LEU A 57 5.89 7.40 -10.73
N LEU A 58 5.56 8.45 -9.97
CA LEU A 58 4.66 9.52 -10.43
C LEU A 58 5.25 10.26 -11.63
N ASP A 59 6.52 10.67 -11.53
CA ASP A 59 7.21 11.41 -12.59
C ASP A 59 7.37 10.56 -13.88
N ALA A 60 7.52 9.24 -13.75
CA ALA A 60 7.64 8.28 -14.86
C ALA A 60 6.29 7.74 -15.38
N GLY A 61 5.16 8.11 -14.75
CA GLY A 61 3.82 7.63 -15.13
C GLY A 61 3.58 6.14 -14.86
N HIS A 62 4.27 5.56 -13.88
CA HIS A 62 4.07 4.17 -13.46
C HIS A 62 2.94 4.09 -12.42
N TRP A 63 1.71 3.98 -12.91
CA TRP A 63 0.50 4.02 -12.08
C TRP A 63 0.13 2.70 -11.41
N SER A 64 0.51 1.56 -12.00
CA SER A 64 0.07 0.24 -11.53
C SER A 64 0.34 -0.07 -10.05
N PRO A 65 1.42 0.42 -9.39
CA PRO A 65 1.59 0.20 -7.95
C PRO A 65 0.56 0.95 -7.09
N PHE A 66 0.09 2.12 -7.55
CA PHE A 66 -0.93 2.93 -6.85
C PHE A 66 -2.33 2.32 -6.97
N GLU A 67 -2.57 1.50 -7.98
CA GLU A 67 -3.82 0.78 -8.21
C GLU A 67 -4.00 -0.45 -7.30
N MET A 68 -2.96 -0.82 -6.54
CA MET A 68 -2.99 -1.96 -5.62
C MET A 68 -3.77 -1.67 -4.32
N ILE A 69 -4.06 -0.40 -4.03
CA ILE A 69 -4.78 0.04 -2.83
C ILE A 69 -6.16 0.57 -3.23
N SER A 70 -7.15 0.29 -2.39
CA SER A 70 -8.47 0.93 -2.45
C SER A 70 -8.76 1.66 -1.14
N ILE A 71 -9.42 2.81 -1.26
CA ILE A 71 -9.81 3.67 -0.13
C ILE A 71 -11.29 4.04 -0.32
N GLY A 72 -12.09 3.82 0.72
CA GLY A 72 -13.50 4.17 0.75
C GLY A 72 -13.74 5.38 1.65
N PHE A 73 -14.34 6.42 1.08
CA PHE A 73 -14.78 7.61 1.82
C PHE A 73 -16.29 7.66 1.91
N GLU A 74 -16.81 7.96 3.10
CA GLU A 74 -18.18 8.40 3.29
C GLU A 74 -18.23 9.92 3.13
N ILE A 75 -19.11 10.40 2.26
CA ILE A 75 -19.25 11.83 1.94
C ILE A 75 -20.68 12.28 2.21
N GLU A 76 -20.85 13.14 3.20
CA GLU A 76 -22.12 13.81 3.51
C GLU A 76 -22.14 15.18 2.81
N THR A 77 -23.00 15.32 1.79
CA THR A 77 -23.16 16.54 0.99
C THR A 77 -24.61 16.73 0.53
N SER A 78 -24.94 17.89 -0.01
CA SER A 78 -26.22 18.13 -0.69
C SER A 78 -26.32 17.29 -1.98
N ARG A 79 -27.55 17.02 -2.43
CA ARG A 79 -27.81 16.37 -3.73
C ARG A 79 -27.35 17.23 -4.90
#